data_AF-A0A9D7CTV3-F1
#
_entry.id   AF-A0A9D7CTV3-F1
#
_cell.length_a   1.000
_cell.length_b   1.000
_cell.length_c   1.000
_cell.angle_alpha   90.00
_cell.angle_beta   90.00
_cell.angle_gamma   90.00
#
_symmetry.space_group_name_H-M   'P 1'
#
loop_
_entity.id
_entity.type
_entity.pdbx_description
1 polymer ?
#
loop_
_entity_poly.entity_id
_entity_poly.type
_entity_poly.pdbx_seq_one_letter_code
_entity_poly.pdbx_strand_id
1 'polypeptide(L)'
;MRSLWIRGAWLLAASGCAAFAPRPTFGELPRDLGFSVVRGDCPRSRGELVRAAALQSGAAEATLAPDLRRDFACLSVRDNVVRDEMGECTPPAEFVFATPIPARRRVAADLAYVGLDPREYSYDLVPEVDGALGVEVRIHFKGDLGARPERVAVMQQKLADAANLWTRGSPGGRMRFRFFAVAREDNPHYVIDLAEGSPRTPFDLTWGADWSAHLIAHEVGHMMGLDDEYGQLAKTWGHAVGQEAAWRADAAVRLAWLSCDLGSLMCDSKGESARPLLHHYYVIARRRFCRPKPYRWGP
;
A
#
# COMPACT_ATOMS: atom_id res chain seq x y z
N MET A 1 -37.86 32.79 43.97
CA MET A 1 -36.75 33.76 44.04
C MET A 1 -35.58 33.12 44.78
N ARG A 2 -34.53 32.73 44.06
CA ARG A 2 -33.14 32.54 44.54
C ARG A 2 -32.30 32.14 43.34
N SER A 3 -31.58 33.11 42.80
CA SER A 3 -30.64 32.98 41.69
C SER A 3 -29.28 32.60 42.27
N LEU A 4 -28.76 31.42 41.93
CA LEU A 4 -27.38 31.02 42.25
C LEU A 4 -26.53 31.19 40.99
N TRP A 5 -25.66 32.19 40.99
CA TRP A 5 -24.63 32.39 39.97
C TRP A 5 -23.39 31.57 40.35
N ILE A 6 -23.05 30.56 39.57
CA ILE A 6 -21.76 29.87 39.67
C ILE A 6 -20.84 30.45 38.58
N ARG A 7 -19.83 31.22 39.01
CA ARG A 7 -18.70 31.63 38.18
C ARG A 7 -17.67 30.50 38.19
N GLY A 8 -17.62 29.71 37.12
CA GLY A 8 -16.53 28.77 36.84
C GLY A 8 -15.44 29.46 36.02
N ALA A 9 -14.28 29.67 36.63
CA ALA A 9 -13.08 30.15 35.95
C ALA A 9 -12.50 29.03 35.08
N TRP A 10 -12.42 29.26 33.76
CA TRP A 10 -11.71 28.39 32.83
C TRP A 10 -10.22 28.71 32.89
N LEU A 11 -9.46 27.84 33.55
CA LEU A 11 -8.00 27.77 33.42
C LEU A 11 -7.67 27.14 32.06
N LEU A 12 -7.27 27.98 31.10
CA LEU A 12 -6.61 27.57 29.87
C LEU A 12 -5.20 27.06 30.22
N ALA A 13 -5.06 25.76 30.43
CA ALA A 13 -3.76 25.12 30.45
C ALA A 13 -3.20 25.13 29.01
N ALA A 14 -2.18 25.95 28.78
CA ALA A 14 -1.40 25.93 27.56
C ALA A 14 -0.70 24.57 27.45
N SER A 15 -1.20 23.71 26.56
CA SER A 15 -0.55 22.46 26.16
C SER A 15 0.82 22.79 25.58
N GLY A 16 1.86 22.55 26.38
CA GLY A 16 3.25 22.67 25.95
C GLY A 16 3.49 21.81 24.71
N CYS A 17 4.18 22.39 23.74
CA CYS A 17 4.62 21.72 22.53
C CYS A 17 5.23 20.36 22.88
N ALA A 18 4.57 19.28 22.45
CA ALA A 18 5.15 17.95 22.48
C ALA A 18 6.50 18.03 21.77
N ALA A 19 7.58 17.79 22.53
CA ALA A 19 8.91 17.66 21.97
C ALA A 19 8.83 16.60 20.86
N PHE A 20 9.12 17.00 19.62
CA PHE A 20 9.18 16.10 18.48
C PHE A 20 10.13 14.96 18.86
N ALA A 21 9.58 13.77 19.08
CA ALA A 21 10.40 12.57 19.19
C ALA A 21 11.35 12.54 17.97
N PRO A 22 12.64 12.23 18.15
CA PRO A 22 13.57 12.15 17.04
C PRO A 22 12.97 11.24 15.98
N ARG A 23 12.87 11.74 14.74
CA ARG A 23 12.38 10.92 13.62
C ARG A 23 13.26 9.67 13.57
N PRO A 24 12.68 8.46 13.53
CA PRO A 24 13.48 7.26 13.40
C PRO A 24 14.39 7.43 12.19
N THR A 25 15.71 7.40 12.42
CA THR A 25 16.69 7.44 11.36
C THR A 25 16.60 6.12 10.64
N PHE A 26 15.98 6.16 9.47
CA PHE A 26 15.92 5.04 8.56
C PHE A 26 17.34 4.61 8.19
N GLY A 27 17.60 3.31 8.07
CA GLY A 27 18.84 2.84 7.44
C GLY A 27 18.98 3.42 6.03
N GLU A 28 20.18 3.46 5.46
CA GLU A 28 20.31 3.93 4.08
C GLU A 28 19.41 3.07 3.15
N LEU A 29 18.51 3.73 2.40
CA LEU A 29 17.73 3.05 1.37
C LEU A 29 18.68 2.58 0.25
N PRO A 30 18.44 1.40 -0.36
CA PRO A 30 19.26 0.94 -1.47
C PRO A 30 19.20 1.90 -2.66
N ARG A 31 20.36 2.39 -3.12
CA ARG A 31 20.47 3.37 -4.22
C ARG A 31 20.10 2.78 -5.59
N ASP A 32 20.30 1.49 -5.71
CA ASP A 32 20.07 0.61 -6.85
C ASP A 32 18.58 0.35 -7.15
N LEU A 33 17.67 0.73 -6.24
CA LEU A 33 16.23 0.84 -6.52
C LEU A 33 15.87 2.09 -7.31
N GLY A 34 16.87 2.92 -7.66
CA GLY A 34 16.64 4.23 -8.21
C GLY A 34 15.97 5.15 -7.19
N PHE A 35 16.27 5.02 -5.90
CA PHE A 35 15.87 6.06 -4.95
C PHE A 35 16.87 7.20 -4.96
N SER A 36 16.36 8.42 -4.82
CA SER A 36 17.19 9.52 -4.38
C SER A 36 17.22 9.48 -2.86
N VAL A 37 18.39 9.32 -2.25
CA VAL A 37 18.60 9.53 -0.81
C VAL A 37 19.77 10.47 -0.56
N VAL A 38 19.60 11.34 0.43
CA VAL A 38 20.61 12.30 0.87
C VAL A 38 20.81 12.10 2.37
N ARG A 39 21.98 11.56 2.75
CA ARG A 39 22.33 11.28 4.15
C ARG A 39 21.31 10.39 4.89
N GLY A 40 20.77 9.39 4.22
CA GLY A 40 19.80 8.44 4.79
C GLY A 40 18.34 8.95 4.85
N ASP A 41 18.03 10.14 4.32
CA ASP A 41 16.65 10.63 4.19
C ASP A 41 16.29 10.90 2.72
N CYS A 42 15.00 11.01 2.45
CA CYS A 42 14.49 11.40 1.14
C CYS A 42 14.79 12.89 0.87
N PRO A 43 15.24 13.24 -0.35
CA PRO A 43 15.76 14.58 -0.66
C PRO A 43 14.70 15.68 -0.59
N ARG A 44 13.43 15.32 -0.76
CA ARG A 44 12.30 16.24 -0.80
C ARG A 44 11.19 15.71 0.10
N SER A 45 10.56 16.62 0.82
CA SER A 45 9.31 16.36 1.51
C SER A 45 8.17 16.15 0.51
N ARG A 46 7.10 15.50 0.97
CA ARG A 46 5.89 15.28 0.16
C ARG A 46 5.32 16.58 -0.42
N GLY A 47 5.29 17.65 0.37
CA GLY A 47 4.80 18.96 -0.08
C GLY A 47 5.68 19.61 -1.15
N GLU A 48 7.01 19.42 -1.08
CA GLU A 48 7.92 19.89 -2.15
C GLU A 48 7.71 19.11 -3.44
N LEU A 49 7.51 17.80 -3.36
CA LEU A 49 7.23 16.97 -4.53
C LEU A 49 5.92 17.34 -5.19
N VAL A 50 4.85 17.55 -4.42
CA VAL A 50 3.55 17.97 -4.96
C VAL A 50 3.67 19.31 -5.68
N ARG A 51 4.38 20.30 -5.10
CA ARG A 51 4.61 21.59 -5.77
C ARG A 51 5.41 21.42 -7.07
N ALA A 52 6.49 20.65 -7.04
CA ALA A 52 7.31 20.41 -8.23
C ALA A 52 6.56 19.65 -9.32
N ALA A 53 5.76 18.65 -8.94
CA ALA A 53 4.93 17.87 -9.84
C ALA A 53 3.78 18.71 -10.42
N ALA A 54 3.13 19.57 -9.63
CA ALA A 54 2.09 20.48 -10.12
C ALA A 54 2.62 21.45 -11.20
N LEU A 55 3.86 21.92 -11.07
CA LEU A 55 4.52 22.73 -12.12
C LEU A 55 4.74 21.96 -13.43
N GLN A 56 4.82 20.62 -13.38
CA GLN A 56 4.94 19.77 -14.57
C GLN A 56 3.57 19.35 -15.15
N SER A 57 2.54 19.29 -14.32
CA SER A 57 1.22 18.71 -14.62
C SER A 57 0.32 19.58 -15.49
N GLY A 58 0.82 20.71 -16.01
CA GLY A 58 0.10 21.52 -17.01
C GLY A 58 -0.19 20.78 -18.33
N ALA A 59 0.30 19.55 -18.49
CA ALA A 59 -0.01 18.64 -19.59
C ALA A 59 -0.89 17.49 -19.09
N ALA A 60 -2.01 17.24 -19.78
CA ALA A 60 -3.13 16.40 -19.38
C ALA A 60 -2.85 14.91 -19.06
N GLU A 61 -1.61 14.42 -19.20
CA GLU A 61 -1.21 13.05 -18.87
C GLU A 61 0.26 13.00 -18.41
N ALA A 62 0.72 14.01 -17.67
CA ALA A 62 2.14 14.15 -17.34
C ALA A 62 2.65 12.99 -16.47
N THR A 63 3.30 12.02 -17.12
CA THR A 63 4.27 11.14 -16.46
C THR A 63 5.26 12.05 -15.75
N LEU A 64 5.33 11.96 -14.43
CA LEU A 64 6.25 12.76 -13.63
C LEU A 64 7.68 12.59 -14.14
N ALA A 65 8.47 13.66 -14.10
CA ALA A 65 9.88 13.59 -14.40
C ALA A 65 10.55 12.48 -13.56
N PRO A 66 11.53 11.74 -14.13
CA PRO A 66 12.13 10.60 -13.45
C PRO A 66 12.64 10.93 -12.04
N ASP A 67 13.23 12.11 -11.81
CA ASP A 67 13.70 12.51 -10.48
C ASP A 67 12.57 12.62 -9.44
N LEU A 68 11.43 13.21 -9.82
CA LEU A 68 10.26 13.29 -8.93
C LEU A 68 9.69 11.91 -8.59
N ARG A 69 9.66 10.99 -9.56
CA ARG A 69 9.21 9.61 -9.32
C ARG A 69 10.11 8.90 -8.33
N ARG A 70 11.43 9.06 -8.46
CA ARG A 70 12.41 8.49 -7.53
C ARG A 70 12.24 9.02 -6.10
N ASP A 71 11.94 10.30 -5.97
CA ASP A 71 11.73 10.93 -4.66
C ASP A 71 10.39 10.49 -4.02
N PHE A 72 9.31 10.38 -4.80
CA PHE A 72 8.05 9.80 -4.32
C PHE A 72 8.25 8.35 -3.86
N ALA A 73 8.98 7.55 -4.66
CA ALA A 73 9.28 6.17 -4.33
C ALA A 73 10.09 6.06 -3.02
N CYS A 74 11.05 6.97 -2.78
CA CYS A 74 11.76 7.07 -1.51
C CYS A 74 10.79 7.27 -0.33
N LEU A 75 9.89 8.26 -0.43
CA LEU A 75 8.91 8.53 0.62
C LEU A 75 8.00 7.33 0.86
N SER A 76 7.52 6.69 -0.21
CA SER A 76 6.66 5.50 -0.11
C SER A 76 7.35 4.35 0.62
N VAL A 77 8.62 4.05 0.31
CA VAL A 77 9.35 2.98 1.04
C VAL A 77 9.57 3.36 2.49
N ARG A 78 10.04 4.59 2.75
CA ARG A 78 10.28 5.05 4.12
C ARG A 78 9.01 4.97 4.96
N ASP A 79 7.92 5.53 4.45
CA ASP A 79 6.62 5.57 5.15
C ASP A 79 6.10 4.13 5.38
N ASN A 80 6.22 3.24 4.38
CA ASN A 80 5.80 1.84 4.53
C ASN A 80 6.63 1.09 5.57
N VAL A 81 7.97 1.15 5.52
CA VAL A 81 8.83 0.40 6.46
C VAL A 81 8.70 0.91 7.89
N VAL A 82 8.47 2.22 8.10
CA VAL A 82 8.20 2.76 9.44
C VAL A 82 6.92 2.14 10.03
N ARG A 83 5.88 1.97 9.21
CA ARG A 83 4.57 1.42 9.62
C ARG A 83 4.51 -0.11 9.65
N ASP A 84 5.49 -0.78 9.07
CA ASP A 84 5.55 -2.22 8.94
C ASP A 84 6.04 -2.90 10.23
N GLU A 85 5.34 -3.92 10.70
CA GLU A 85 5.79 -4.73 11.83
C GLU A 85 6.90 -5.72 11.49
N MET A 86 7.14 -6.03 10.23
CA MET A 86 8.40 -6.66 9.82
C MET A 86 9.48 -5.59 9.94
N GLY A 87 10.52 -5.85 10.73
CA GLY A 87 11.49 -4.87 11.26
C GLY A 87 12.03 -3.81 10.30
N GLU A 88 12.78 -2.84 10.84
CA GLU A 88 13.37 -1.71 10.09
C GLU A 88 14.53 -2.12 9.14
N CYS A 89 14.60 -3.39 8.76
CA CYS A 89 15.55 -3.95 7.81
C CYS A 89 15.33 -3.38 6.40
N THR A 90 16.43 -2.87 5.85
CA THR A 90 16.55 -2.34 4.49
C THR A 90 17.68 -3.03 3.75
N PRO A 91 17.59 -4.35 3.53
CA PRO A 91 18.63 -5.07 2.79
C PRO A 91 18.87 -4.42 1.42
N PRO A 92 20.12 -4.39 0.93
CA PRO A 92 20.45 -3.93 -0.41
C PRO A 92 19.61 -4.63 -1.49
N ALA A 93 19.21 -3.92 -2.55
CA ALA A 93 18.17 -4.44 -3.45
C ALA A 93 18.68 -5.52 -4.39
N GLU A 94 19.97 -5.52 -4.69
CA GLU A 94 20.65 -6.65 -5.32
C GLU A 94 20.44 -7.94 -4.54
N PHE A 95 20.43 -7.88 -3.20
CA PHE A 95 20.12 -9.03 -2.37
C PHE A 95 18.63 -9.30 -2.29
N VAL A 96 17.75 -8.29 -2.28
CA VAL A 96 16.28 -8.49 -2.26
C VAL A 96 15.78 -9.25 -3.47
N PHE A 97 16.31 -8.93 -4.64
CA PHE A 97 15.93 -9.59 -5.89
C PHE A 97 16.85 -10.75 -6.26
N ALA A 98 17.84 -11.10 -5.42
CA ALA A 98 18.69 -12.26 -5.65
C ALA A 98 17.90 -13.57 -5.50
N THR A 99 18.24 -14.54 -6.31
CA THR A 99 17.65 -15.88 -6.36
C THR A 99 18.67 -16.92 -5.88
N PRO A 100 18.26 -18.09 -5.35
CA PRO A 100 16.89 -18.58 -5.08
C PRO A 100 16.51 -18.52 -3.58
N ILE A 101 15.22 -18.72 -3.28
CA ILE A 101 14.79 -19.10 -1.92
C ILE A 101 14.72 -20.64 -1.80
N PRO A 102 15.13 -21.23 -0.66
CA PRO A 102 15.27 -22.69 -0.57
C PRO A 102 13.94 -23.42 -0.38
N ALA A 103 12.91 -22.76 0.16
CA ALA A 103 11.62 -23.38 0.46
C ALA A 103 10.49 -22.35 0.52
N ARG A 104 9.24 -22.83 0.44
CA ARG A 104 8.04 -22.01 0.72
C ARG A 104 8.14 -21.40 2.11
N ARG A 105 7.81 -20.11 2.24
CA ARG A 105 7.78 -19.39 3.51
C ARG A 105 6.57 -18.48 3.59
N ARG A 106 5.80 -18.61 4.66
CA ARG A 106 4.75 -17.65 5.04
C ARG A 106 5.37 -16.34 5.51
N VAL A 107 4.85 -15.23 5.02
CA VAL A 107 5.08 -13.88 5.54
C VAL A 107 3.74 -13.38 6.07
N ALA A 108 3.71 -13.03 7.36
CA ALA A 108 2.53 -12.48 8.01
C ALA A 108 2.96 -11.51 9.11
N ALA A 109 2.35 -10.32 9.16
CA ALA A 109 2.52 -9.31 10.22
C ALA A 109 1.45 -8.23 10.06
N ASP A 110 1.43 -7.22 10.93
CA ASP A 110 0.55 -6.06 10.77
C ASP A 110 1.26 -4.89 10.06
N LEU A 111 0.45 -4.08 9.38
CA LEU A 111 0.82 -2.77 8.88
C LEU A 111 -0.15 -1.75 9.48
N ALA A 112 0.33 -0.63 10.00
CA ALA A 112 -0.53 0.46 10.44
C ALA A 112 -1.24 1.11 9.24
N TYR A 113 -2.34 0.51 8.77
CA TYR A 113 -3.17 0.99 7.68
C TYR A 113 -3.74 2.35 8.04
N VAL A 114 -3.70 3.28 7.09
CA VAL A 114 -3.99 4.71 7.27
C VAL A 114 -3.19 5.40 8.40
N GLY A 115 -2.13 4.75 8.91
CA GLY A 115 -1.34 5.20 10.06
C GLY A 115 -2.00 5.06 11.42
N LEU A 116 -3.19 4.44 11.52
CA LEU A 116 -3.97 4.38 12.78
C LEU A 116 -4.58 3.01 13.06
N ASP A 117 -4.91 2.22 12.02
CA ASP A 117 -5.63 0.95 12.16
C ASP A 117 -4.70 -0.19 11.75
N PRO A 118 -4.13 -0.96 12.70
CA PRO A 118 -3.30 -2.11 12.34
C PRO A 118 -4.12 -3.15 11.58
N ARG A 119 -3.64 -3.55 10.41
CA ARG A 119 -4.25 -4.56 9.56
C ARG A 119 -3.23 -5.63 9.22
N GLU A 120 -3.65 -6.89 9.33
CA GLU A 120 -2.79 -8.01 8.97
C GLU A 120 -2.56 -8.02 7.46
N TYR A 121 -1.31 -8.20 7.06
CA TYR A 121 -0.97 -8.66 5.73
C TYR A 121 -0.33 -10.06 5.82
N SER A 122 -0.53 -10.87 4.79
CA SER A 122 -0.32 -12.31 4.86
C SER A 122 -0.21 -12.94 3.46
N TYR A 123 0.96 -13.45 3.08
CA TYR A 123 1.20 -14.12 1.79
C TYR A 123 2.29 -15.19 1.90
N ASP A 124 2.45 -16.00 0.85
CA ASP A 124 3.52 -16.99 0.77
C ASP A 124 4.58 -16.55 -0.24
N LEU A 125 5.84 -16.70 0.14
CA LEU A 125 6.97 -16.72 -0.79
C LEU A 125 7.21 -18.17 -1.22
N VAL A 126 7.34 -18.43 -2.51
CA VAL A 126 7.51 -19.78 -3.07
C VAL A 126 8.66 -19.84 -4.07
N PRO A 127 9.45 -20.93 -4.08
CA PRO A 127 10.54 -21.07 -5.03
C PRO A 127 10.01 -21.31 -6.45
N GLU A 128 10.57 -20.62 -7.44
CA GLU A 128 10.34 -20.92 -8.85
C GLU A 128 11.48 -21.73 -9.45
N VAL A 129 11.18 -22.54 -10.46
CA VAL A 129 12.15 -23.42 -11.14
C VAL A 129 13.28 -22.63 -11.82
N ASP A 130 12.99 -21.44 -12.33
CA ASP A 130 13.95 -20.55 -12.97
C ASP A 130 14.68 -19.64 -11.98
N GLY A 131 14.49 -19.87 -10.68
CA GLY A 131 15.04 -19.09 -9.59
C GLY A 131 14.22 -17.86 -9.22
N ALA A 132 13.24 -17.42 -10.01
CA ALA A 132 12.41 -16.27 -9.66
C ALA A 132 11.74 -16.43 -8.27
N LEU A 133 11.43 -15.31 -7.64
CA LEU A 133 10.70 -15.30 -6.36
C LEU A 133 9.20 -15.35 -6.63
N GLY A 134 8.57 -16.48 -6.36
CA GLY A 134 7.13 -16.60 -6.41
C GLY A 134 6.46 -15.95 -5.19
N VAL A 135 5.32 -15.30 -5.40
CA VAL A 135 4.48 -14.68 -4.37
C VAL A 135 3.05 -15.18 -4.56
N GLU A 136 2.49 -15.80 -3.52
CA GLU A 136 1.14 -16.36 -3.56
C GLU A 136 0.21 -15.71 -2.54
N VAL A 137 -0.99 -15.34 -2.97
CA VAL A 137 -2.08 -14.88 -2.09
C VAL A 137 -3.30 -15.78 -2.29
N ARG A 138 -3.82 -16.35 -1.21
CA ARG A 138 -4.99 -17.22 -1.21
C ARG A 138 -6.15 -16.53 -0.50
N ILE A 139 -7.28 -16.45 -1.16
CA ILE A 139 -8.46 -15.74 -0.69
C ILE A 139 -9.64 -16.71 -0.73
N HIS A 140 -10.35 -16.83 0.39
CA HIS A 140 -11.63 -17.50 0.42
C HIS A 140 -12.73 -16.44 0.37
N PHE A 141 -13.62 -16.53 -0.63
CA PHE A 141 -14.79 -15.67 -0.73
C PHE A 141 -15.97 -16.30 0.03
N LYS A 142 -16.56 -15.56 0.97
CA LYS A 142 -17.77 -15.94 1.71
C LYS A 142 -18.97 -15.07 1.29
N GLY A 143 -20.12 -15.34 1.92
CA GLY A 143 -21.38 -14.66 1.62
C GLY A 143 -22.15 -15.32 0.49
N ASP A 144 -23.35 -14.81 0.19
CA ASP A 144 -24.27 -15.41 -0.79
C ASP A 144 -23.66 -15.49 -2.20
N LEU A 145 -22.79 -14.53 -2.57
CA LEU A 145 -22.05 -14.58 -3.83
C LEU A 145 -20.82 -15.47 -3.74
N GLY A 146 -20.12 -15.51 -2.60
CA GLY A 146 -18.97 -16.40 -2.39
C GLY A 146 -19.35 -17.88 -2.38
N ALA A 147 -20.61 -18.20 -2.03
CA ALA A 147 -21.14 -19.56 -2.10
C ALA A 147 -21.48 -20.03 -3.53
N ARG A 148 -21.45 -19.14 -4.52
CA ARG A 148 -21.80 -19.41 -5.92
C ARG A 148 -20.56 -19.73 -6.76
N PRO A 149 -20.36 -20.98 -7.23
CA PRO A 149 -19.15 -21.37 -7.95
C PRO A 149 -18.86 -20.53 -9.19
N GLU A 150 -19.89 -20.12 -9.92
CA GLU A 150 -19.76 -19.28 -11.11
C GLU A 150 -19.27 -17.87 -10.78
N ARG A 151 -19.68 -17.31 -9.62
CA ARG A 151 -19.19 -16.01 -9.16
C ARG A 151 -17.75 -16.10 -8.68
N VAL A 152 -17.42 -17.16 -7.94
CA VAL A 152 -16.04 -17.44 -7.51
C VAL A 152 -15.11 -17.65 -8.71
N ALA A 153 -15.57 -18.33 -9.77
CA ALA A 153 -14.80 -18.50 -11.00
C ALA A 153 -14.50 -17.17 -11.71
N VAL A 154 -15.48 -16.25 -11.77
CA VAL A 154 -15.25 -14.89 -12.28
C VAL A 154 -14.22 -14.15 -11.43
N MET A 155 -14.32 -14.24 -10.11
CA MET A 155 -13.32 -13.62 -9.21
C MET A 155 -11.93 -14.25 -9.37
N GLN A 156 -11.84 -15.56 -9.58
CA GLN A 156 -10.58 -16.24 -9.87
C GLN A 156 -9.94 -15.72 -11.16
N GLN A 157 -10.73 -15.47 -12.21
CA GLN A 157 -10.20 -14.86 -13.44
C GLN A 157 -9.64 -13.47 -13.17
N LYS A 158 -10.36 -12.63 -12.42
CA LYS A 158 -9.90 -11.28 -12.06
C LYS A 158 -8.64 -11.31 -11.18
N LEU A 159 -8.53 -12.27 -10.27
CA LEU A 159 -7.33 -12.51 -9.47
C LEU A 159 -6.15 -12.93 -10.35
N ALA A 160 -6.37 -13.77 -11.36
CA ALA A 160 -5.33 -14.15 -12.32
C ALA A 160 -4.87 -12.93 -13.14
N ASP A 161 -5.78 -12.08 -13.59
CA ASP A 161 -5.46 -10.85 -14.32
C ASP A 161 -4.70 -9.83 -13.44
N ALA A 162 -5.08 -9.70 -12.17
CA ALA A 162 -4.36 -8.93 -11.17
C ALA A 162 -2.94 -9.47 -10.94
N ALA A 163 -2.79 -10.79 -10.80
CA ALA A 163 -1.51 -11.45 -10.65
C ALA A 163 -0.61 -11.26 -11.89
N ASN A 164 -1.20 -11.27 -13.08
CA ASN A 164 -0.52 -10.98 -14.34
C ASN A 164 -0.03 -9.54 -14.41
N LEU A 165 -0.78 -8.57 -13.88
CA LEU A 165 -0.33 -7.17 -13.78
C LEU A 165 0.94 -7.06 -12.92
N TRP A 166 0.94 -7.70 -11.74
CA TRP A 166 2.11 -7.75 -10.86
C TRP A 166 3.28 -8.51 -11.49
N THR A 167 3.04 -9.63 -12.15
CA THR A 167 4.11 -10.42 -12.78
C THR A 167 4.76 -9.66 -13.94
N ARG A 168 3.97 -9.02 -14.81
CA ARG A 168 4.51 -8.23 -15.94
C ARG A 168 5.31 -7.01 -15.49
N GLY A 169 4.96 -6.39 -14.37
CA GLY A 169 5.70 -5.26 -13.81
C GLY A 169 6.97 -5.66 -13.05
N SER A 170 7.21 -6.97 -12.85
CA SER A 170 8.33 -7.45 -12.05
C SER A 170 9.68 -7.00 -12.63
N PRO A 171 10.60 -6.46 -11.80
CA PRO A 171 11.93 -6.04 -12.26
C PRO A 171 12.70 -7.21 -12.85
N GLY A 172 13.03 -7.11 -14.14
CA GLY A 172 13.76 -8.14 -14.89
C GLY A 172 13.11 -9.53 -14.85
N GLY A 173 11.79 -9.61 -14.64
CA GLY A 173 11.08 -10.90 -14.52
C GLY A 173 11.42 -11.71 -13.27
N ARG A 174 12.05 -11.10 -12.25
CA ARG A 174 12.57 -11.80 -11.06
C ARG A 174 11.52 -12.24 -10.05
N MET A 175 10.25 -11.88 -10.24
CA MET A 175 9.14 -12.22 -9.35
C MET A 175 7.93 -12.68 -10.16
N ARG A 176 7.22 -13.68 -9.64
CA ARG A 176 5.98 -14.20 -10.22
C ARG A 176 4.89 -14.19 -9.19
N PHE A 177 3.72 -13.69 -9.56
CA PHE A 177 2.59 -13.55 -8.64
C PHE A 177 1.50 -14.53 -9.04
N ARG A 178 0.87 -15.16 -8.06
CA ARG A 178 -0.31 -16.01 -8.25
C ARG A 178 -1.33 -15.74 -7.16
N PHE A 179 -2.53 -15.34 -7.56
CA PHE A 179 -3.61 -15.06 -6.63
C PHE A 179 -4.75 -16.05 -6.87
N PHE A 180 -5.20 -16.68 -5.79
CA PHE A 180 -6.13 -17.80 -5.85
C PHE A 180 -7.38 -17.53 -5.04
N ALA A 181 -8.54 -17.77 -5.64
CA ALA A 181 -9.76 -18.07 -4.92
C ALA A 181 -9.70 -19.54 -4.48
N VAL A 182 -9.79 -19.79 -3.18
CA VAL A 182 -9.65 -21.14 -2.60
C VAL A 182 -10.83 -21.50 -1.71
N ALA A 183 -11.03 -22.79 -1.45
CA ALA A 183 -11.99 -23.22 -0.44
C ALA A 183 -11.53 -22.78 0.96
N ARG A 184 -12.46 -22.76 1.92
CA ARG A 184 -12.15 -22.33 3.29
C ARG A 184 -11.12 -23.26 3.94
N GLU A 185 -11.16 -24.53 3.56
CA GLU A 185 -10.34 -25.61 4.09
C GLU A 185 -8.91 -25.61 3.49
N ASP A 186 -8.68 -24.87 2.40
CA ASP A 186 -7.41 -24.82 1.67
C ASP A 186 -6.41 -23.79 2.25
N ASN A 187 -6.55 -23.50 3.54
CA ASN A 187 -5.73 -22.55 4.30
C ASN A 187 -5.62 -21.17 3.60
N PRO A 188 -6.76 -20.46 3.43
CA PRO A 188 -6.75 -19.12 2.86
C PRO A 188 -5.96 -18.16 3.74
N HIS A 189 -5.33 -17.18 3.11
CA HIS A 189 -4.70 -16.06 3.81
C HIS A 189 -5.73 -15.04 4.28
N TYR A 190 -6.82 -14.89 3.51
CA TYR A 190 -7.91 -13.96 3.78
C TYR A 190 -9.27 -14.61 3.57
N VAL A 191 -10.23 -14.17 4.37
CA VAL A 191 -11.63 -14.55 4.22
C VAL A 191 -12.46 -13.30 3.96
N ILE A 192 -12.82 -13.09 2.69
CA ILE A 192 -13.42 -11.86 2.19
C ILE A 192 -14.91 -12.08 1.91
N ASP A 193 -15.75 -11.18 2.41
CA ASP A 193 -17.17 -11.17 2.03
C ASP A 193 -17.35 -10.64 0.61
N LEU A 194 -18.02 -11.40 -0.26
CA LEU A 194 -18.25 -11.00 -1.64
C LEU A 194 -19.64 -10.39 -1.77
N ALA A 195 -19.70 -9.10 -2.17
CA ALA A 195 -20.94 -8.34 -2.29
C ALA A 195 -21.14 -7.81 -3.72
N GLU A 196 -22.39 -7.49 -4.07
CA GLU A 196 -22.70 -6.82 -5.35
C GLU A 196 -22.15 -5.37 -5.35
N GLY A 197 -21.87 -4.83 -6.54
CA GLY A 197 -21.44 -3.44 -6.70
C GLY A 197 -19.98 -3.18 -6.31
N SER A 198 -19.73 -1.98 -5.77
CA SER A 198 -18.38 -1.49 -5.42
C SER A 198 -18.34 -0.96 -3.99
N PRO A 199 -18.39 -1.85 -2.98
CA PRO A 199 -18.30 -1.45 -1.58
C PRO A 199 -17.01 -0.68 -1.29
N ARG A 200 -17.04 0.16 -0.25
CA ARG A 200 -15.87 0.92 0.22
C ARG A 200 -15.52 0.44 1.61
N THR A 201 -14.86 -0.70 1.68
CA THR A 201 -14.38 -1.30 2.93
C THR A 201 -12.88 -1.52 2.85
N PRO A 202 -12.19 -1.65 4.00
CA PRO A 202 -10.83 -2.16 4.06
C PRO A 202 -10.62 -3.41 3.19
N PHE A 203 -9.39 -3.55 2.68
CA PHE A 203 -8.97 -4.59 1.74
C PHE A 203 -9.21 -6.02 2.25
N ASP A 204 -9.32 -6.23 3.55
CA ASP A 204 -9.44 -7.52 4.23
C ASP A 204 -10.89 -7.87 4.62
N LEU A 205 -11.89 -7.05 4.25
CA LEU A 205 -13.28 -7.23 4.70
C LEU A 205 -14.25 -7.64 3.58
N THR A 206 -14.63 -6.70 2.70
CA THR A 206 -15.67 -6.91 1.70
C THR A 206 -15.22 -6.45 0.33
N TRP A 207 -15.38 -7.30 -0.68
CA TRP A 207 -15.02 -6.99 -2.05
C TRP A 207 -16.25 -6.94 -2.94
N GLY A 208 -16.22 -6.02 -3.90
CA GLY A 208 -17.23 -5.93 -4.93
C GLY A 208 -17.02 -6.99 -6.00
N ALA A 209 -18.07 -7.76 -6.31
CA ALA A 209 -18.07 -8.69 -7.42
C ALA A 209 -17.86 -7.97 -8.77
N ASP A 210 -18.14 -6.66 -8.85
CA ASP A 210 -17.98 -5.82 -10.04
C ASP A 210 -16.62 -5.12 -10.10
N TRP A 211 -15.76 -5.27 -9.10
CA TRP A 211 -14.43 -4.67 -9.12
C TRP A 211 -13.62 -5.12 -10.32
N SER A 212 -12.84 -4.20 -10.90
CA SER A 212 -11.92 -4.53 -11.98
C SER A 212 -10.74 -5.36 -11.44
N ALA A 213 -10.08 -6.11 -12.32
CA ALA A 213 -8.82 -6.78 -11.96
C ALA A 213 -7.74 -5.78 -11.50
N HIS A 214 -7.78 -4.55 -12.00
CA HIS A 214 -6.85 -3.49 -11.63
C HIS A 214 -7.06 -3.01 -10.19
N LEU A 215 -8.32 -2.80 -9.79
CA LEU A 215 -8.66 -2.51 -8.39
C LEU A 215 -8.31 -3.70 -7.49
N ILE A 216 -8.63 -4.93 -7.91
CA ILE A 216 -8.22 -6.13 -7.17
C ILE A 216 -6.69 -6.19 -7.00
N ALA A 217 -5.90 -5.83 -8.02
CA ALA A 217 -4.45 -5.80 -7.90
C ALA A 217 -3.95 -4.81 -6.85
N HIS A 218 -4.63 -3.67 -6.69
CA HIS A 218 -4.35 -2.69 -5.63
C HIS A 218 -4.66 -3.25 -4.24
N GLU A 219 -5.85 -3.85 -4.06
CA GLU A 219 -6.26 -4.44 -2.79
C GLU A 219 -5.38 -5.63 -2.38
N VAL A 220 -4.98 -6.47 -3.35
CA VAL A 220 -3.98 -7.52 -3.10
C VAL A 220 -2.61 -6.91 -2.76
N GLY A 221 -2.28 -5.72 -3.26
CA GLY A 221 -1.12 -4.95 -2.82
C GLY A 221 -1.13 -4.72 -1.31
N HIS A 222 -2.26 -4.31 -0.74
CA HIS A 222 -2.43 -4.19 0.71
C HIS A 222 -2.31 -5.53 1.42
N MET A 223 -2.87 -6.60 0.85
CA MET A 223 -2.70 -7.96 1.36
C MET A 223 -1.25 -8.46 1.37
N MET A 224 -0.35 -7.79 0.62
CA MET A 224 1.09 -8.04 0.62
C MET A 224 1.87 -7.00 1.45
N GLY A 225 1.17 -6.20 2.26
CA GLY A 225 1.75 -5.23 3.18
C GLY A 225 2.16 -3.91 2.50
N LEU A 226 1.57 -3.57 1.36
CA LEU A 226 1.77 -2.24 0.78
C LEU A 226 0.76 -1.26 1.38
N ASP A 227 1.22 -0.05 1.65
CA ASP A 227 0.36 1.03 2.10
C ASP A 227 -0.09 1.83 0.88
N ASP A 228 -1.19 2.56 1.03
CA ASP A 228 -1.51 3.59 0.08
C ASP A 228 -0.45 4.67 0.08
N GLU A 229 -0.12 5.14 -1.11
CA GLU A 229 0.86 6.20 -1.25
C GLU A 229 0.25 7.56 -1.00
N TYR A 230 -1.07 7.72 -0.99
CA TYR A 230 -1.74 8.96 -0.65
C TYR A 230 -2.14 9.05 0.83
N GLY A 231 -2.37 10.28 1.29
CA GLY A 231 -2.97 10.51 2.60
C GLY A 231 -4.42 10.02 2.65
N GLN A 232 -4.67 8.93 3.35
CA GLN A 232 -5.99 8.31 3.46
C GLN A 232 -7.07 9.23 4.05
N LEU A 233 -6.72 10.06 5.03
CA LEU A 233 -7.63 11.09 5.56
C LEU A 233 -8.03 12.10 4.48
N ALA A 234 -7.10 12.51 3.63
CA ALA A 234 -7.39 13.46 2.54
C ALA A 234 -8.33 12.84 1.50
N LYS A 235 -8.13 11.56 1.14
CA LYS A 235 -9.00 10.84 0.22
C LYS A 235 -10.41 10.62 0.80
N THR A 236 -10.49 10.16 2.05
CA THR A 236 -11.78 9.97 2.75
C THR A 236 -12.56 11.28 2.85
N TRP A 237 -11.90 12.37 3.25
CA TRP A 237 -12.53 13.68 3.32
C TRP A 237 -13.00 14.16 1.95
N GLY A 238 -12.16 14.04 0.93
CA GLY A 238 -12.51 14.45 -0.42
C GLY A 238 -13.69 13.67 -1.02
N HIS A 239 -13.84 12.38 -0.69
CA HIS A 239 -15.07 11.65 -1.01
C HIS A 239 -16.28 12.19 -0.26
N ALA A 240 -16.17 12.48 1.03
CA ALA A 240 -17.26 13.04 1.83
C ALA A 240 -17.73 14.40 1.30
N VAL A 241 -16.84 15.19 0.70
CA VAL A 241 -17.16 16.48 0.08
C VAL A 241 -17.36 16.43 -1.45
N GLY A 242 -17.51 15.23 -2.03
CA GLY A 242 -17.90 15.05 -3.44
C GLY A 242 -16.83 15.41 -4.49
N GLN A 243 -15.55 15.44 -4.11
CA GLN A 243 -14.44 15.85 -4.99
C GLN A 243 -14.04 14.81 -6.04
N GLU A 244 -14.60 13.60 -5.99
CA GLU A 244 -14.22 12.49 -6.87
C GLU A 244 -14.39 12.80 -8.36
N ALA A 245 -15.43 13.54 -8.74
CA ALA A 245 -15.63 13.98 -10.12
C ALA A 245 -14.53 14.94 -10.58
N ALA A 246 -14.15 15.90 -9.72
CA ALA A 246 -13.08 16.86 -10.01
C ALA A 246 -11.72 16.14 -10.13
N TRP A 247 -11.43 15.20 -9.24
CA TRP A 247 -10.21 14.38 -9.33
C TRP A 247 -10.13 13.60 -10.62
N ARG A 248 -11.25 13.02 -11.06
CA ARG A 248 -11.31 12.28 -12.33
C ARG A 248 -11.08 13.19 -13.54
N ALA A 249 -11.60 14.41 -13.49
CA ALA A 249 -11.50 15.37 -14.59
C ALA A 249 -10.11 16.01 -14.71
N ASP A 250 -9.36 16.13 -13.61
CA ASP A 250 -8.12 16.91 -13.58
C ASP A 250 -7.00 16.19 -12.79
N ALA A 251 -5.93 15.83 -13.50
CA ALA A 251 -4.75 15.17 -12.93
C ALA A 251 -3.96 16.07 -11.97
N ALA A 252 -3.89 17.39 -12.22
CA ALA A 252 -3.23 18.33 -11.32
C ALA A 252 -3.99 18.47 -10.01
N VAL A 253 -5.33 18.53 -10.06
CA VAL A 253 -6.17 18.49 -8.86
C VAL A 253 -5.98 17.16 -8.13
N ARG A 254 -6.03 16.04 -8.84
CA ARG A 254 -5.83 14.71 -8.24
C ARG A 254 -4.47 14.59 -7.55
N LEU A 255 -3.39 15.03 -8.21
CA LEU A 255 -2.04 15.05 -7.64
C LEU A 255 -1.95 15.95 -6.40
N ALA A 256 -2.56 17.14 -6.42
CA ALA A 256 -2.58 18.04 -5.28
C ALA A 256 -3.27 17.41 -4.05
N TRP A 257 -4.36 16.66 -4.29
CA TRP A 257 -5.12 16.00 -3.23
C TRP A 257 -4.46 14.71 -2.73
N LEU A 258 -4.10 13.80 -3.63
CA LEU A 258 -3.54 12.50 -3.29
C LEU A 258 -2.09 12.61 -2.83
N SER A 259 -1.34 13.58 -3.36
CA SER A 259 0.06 13.82 -3.01
C SER A 259 0.97 12.59 -3.21
N CYS A 260 0.79 11.86 -4.32
CA CYS A 260 1.58 10.69 -4.70
C CYS A 260 1.79 10.58 -6.23
N ASP A 261 2.62 9.63 -6.69
CA ASP A 261 2.84 9.35 -8.11
C ASP A 261 1.60 8.68 -8.71
N LEU A 262 0.82 9.39 -9.53
CA LEU A 262 -0.39 8.86 -10.17
C LEU A 262 -0.13 7.67 -11.10
N GLY A 263 1.12 7.43 -11.52
CA GLY A 263 1.52 6.22 -12.24
C GLY A 263 1.64 4.98 -11.36
N SER A 264 1.57 5.13 -10.05
CA SER A 264 1.66 4.05 -9.06
C SER A 264 0.31 3.39 -8.82
N LEU A 265 0.26 2.06 -8.88
CA LEU A 265 -0.93 1.28 -8.54
C LEU A 265 -1.40 1.54 -7.10
N MET A 266 -0.47 1.82 -6.18
CA MET A 266 -0.78 2.13 -4.78
C MET A 266 -1.16 3.61 -4.56
N CYS A 267 -1.19 4.41 -5.63
CA CYS A 267 -1.65 5.80 -5.61
C CYS A 267 -3.00 5.96 -6.33
N ASP A 268 -3.12 5.43 -7.56
CA ASP A 268 -4.30 5.60 -8.41
C ASP A 268 -4.84 4.27 -8.94
N SER A 269 -5.53 3.52 -8.08
CA SER A 269 -6.17 2.24 -8.43
C SER A 269 -7.34 2.33 -9.40
N LYS A 270 -7.75 3.54 -9.79
CA LYS A 270 -8.79 3.78 -10.80
C LYS A 270 -8.21 4.25 -12.14
N GLY A 271 -6.95 4.66 -12.17
CA GLY A 271 -6.24 5.00 -13.39
C GLY A 271 -5.72 3.74 -14.07
N GLU A 272 -6.31 3.35 -15.20
CA GLU A 272 -5.95 2.12 -15.92
C GLU A 272 -4.46 2.05 -16.34
N SER A 273 -3.79 3.21 -16.41
CA SER A 273 -2.37 3.32 -16.71
C SER A 273 -1.45 3.08 -15.50
N ALA A 274 -1.98 3.13 -14.27
CA ALA A 274 -1.21 2.96 -13.05
C ALA A 274 -0.73 1.51 -12.89
N ARG A 275 0.50 1.33 -12.39
CA ARG A 275 1.15 0.00 -12.35
C ARG A 275 1.91 -0.20 -11.05
N PRO A 276 2.14 -1.45 -10.63
CA PRO A 276 3.15 -1.74 -9.64
C PRO A 276 4.49 -1.11 -10.01
N LEU A 277 5.13 -0.45 -9.05
CA LEU A 277 6.42 0.21 -9.21
C LEU A 277 7.51 -0.59 -8.52
N LEU A 278 8.76 -0.37 -8.92
CA LEU A 278 9.93 -1.12 -8.45
C LEU A 278 9.99 -1.24 -6.91
N HIS A 279 9.65 -0.16 -6.21
CA HIS A 279 9.69 -0.13 -4.76
C HIS A 279 8.62 -0.97 -4.07
N HIS A 280 7.49 -1.23 -4.74
CA HIS A 280 6.49 -2.17 -4.24
C HIS A 280 7.06 -3.59 -4.16
N TYR A 281 7.73 -4.02 -5.23
CA TYR A 281 8.40 -5.33 -5.28
C TYR A 281 9.49 -5.43 -4.21
N TYR A 282 10.26 -4.36 -4.01
CA TYR A 282 11.27 -4.31 -2.95
C TYR A 282 10.64 -4.48 -1.56
N VAL A 283 9.59 -3.73 -1.26
CA VAL A 283 8.88 -3.77 0.03
C VAL A 283 8.32 -5.17 0.31
N ILE A 284 7.78 -5.85 -0.70
CA ILE A 284 7.32 -7.24 -0.60
C ILE A 284 8.51 -8.16 -0.35
N ALA A 285 9.48 -8.19 -1.26
CA ALA A 285 10.57 -9.15 -1.24
C ALA A 285 11.53 -8.98 -0.05
N ARG A 286 11.75 -7.75 0.46
CA ARG A 286 12.64 -7.50 1.61
C ARG A 286 12.25 -8.31 2.84
N ARG A 287 10.95 -8.61 3.01
CA ARG A 287 10.41 -9.32 4.17
C ARG A 287 10.94 -10.74 4.31
N ARG A 288 11.54 -11.29 3.25
CA ARG A 288 12.31 -12.54 3.30
C ARG A 288 13.54 -12.47 4.21
N PHE A 289 14.11 -11.28 4.42
CA PHE A 289 15.27 -11.07 5.29
C PHE A 289 14.90 -10.53 6.66
N CYS A 290 13.73 -9.91 6.73
CA CYS A 290 13.23 -9.26 7.91
C CYS A 290 12.68 -10.27 8.91
N ARG A 291 12.84 -9.93 10.18
CA ARG A 291 12.14 -10.57 11.30
C ARG A 291 11.04 -9.64 11.77
N PRO A 292 9.92 -10.15 12.32
CA PRO A 292 8.96 -9.33 13.03
C PRO A 292 9.68 -8.50 14.10
N LYS A 293 9.27 -7.24 14.28
CA LYS A 293 9.68 -6.43 15.43
C LYS A 293 9.35 -7.24 16.68
N PRO A 294 10.26 -7.30 17.69
CA PRO A 294 9.90 -7.91 18.96
C PRO A 294 8.63 -7.20 19.44
N TYR A 295 7.60 -8.00 19.70
CA TYR A 295 6.28 -7.49 20.05
C TYR A 295 6.44 -6.47 21.17
N ARG A 296 6.16 -5.19 20.88
CA ARG A 296 6.24 -4.13 21.89
C ARG A 296 4.96 -4.17 22.72
N TRP A 297 4.81 -5.22 23.52
CA TRP A 297 3.92 -5.16 24.69
C TRP A 297 4.68 -4.38 25.75
N GLY A 298 4.29 -3.12 25.94
CA GLY A 298 4.64 -2.28 27.08
C GLY A 298 3.50 -1.28 27.24
N PRO A 299 3.03 -1.06 28.49
CA PRO A 299 1.64 -0.89 28.90
C PRO A 299 0.86 0.24 28.22
#